data_AF-A0A7V3XJV9-F1
#
_entry.id   AF-A0A7V3XJV9-F1
#
_cell.length_a   1.000
_cell.length_b   1.000
_cell.length_c   1.000
_cell.angle_alpha   90.00
_cell.angle_beta   90.00
_cell.angle_gamma   90.00
#
_symmetry.space_group_name_H-M   'P 1'
#
loop_
_entity.id
_entity.type
_entity.pdbx_description
1 polymer ?
#
loop_
_entity_poly.entity_id
_entity_poly.type
_entity_poly.pdbx_seq_one_letter_code
_entity_poly.pdbx_strand_id
1 'polypeptide(L)' 'MSLLRRAWEGWKRFGRRLGDIQARVLLTVFYFTIVAPFALVVRLATDPLAVRRGTPKGWRPRPEPTGTPLERARRQA' A
#
# COMPACT_ATOMS: atom_id res chain seq x y z
N MET A 1 -20.64 -16.13 40.29
CA MET A 1 -19.64 -16.14 39.20
C MET A 1 -18.30 -15.71 39.75
N SER A 2 -17.29 -16.57 39.68
CA SER A 2 -16.03 -16.43 40.40
C SER A 2 -15.23 -15.18 39.99
N LEU A 3 -14.73 -14.44 40.99
CA LEU A 3 -13.85 -13.27 40.82
C LEU A 3 -12.67 -13.55 39.88
N LEU A 4 -12.17 -14.79 39.89
CA LEU A 4 -11.15 -15.30 38.97
C LEU A 4 -11.52 -15.11 37.49
N ARG A 5 -12.77 -15.39 37.10
CA ARG A 5 -13.22 -15.22 35.71
C ARG A 5 -13.24 -13.75 35.31
N ARG A 6 -13.64 -12.85 36.21
CA ARG A 6 -13.63 -11.39 35.93
C ARG A 6 -12.22 -10.85 35.77
N ALA A 7 -11.28 -11.27 36.62
CA ALA A 7 -9.87 -10.90 36.50
C ALA A 7 -9.25 -11.43 35.20
N TRP A 8 -9.58 -12.67 34.82
CA TRP A 8 -9.12 -13.28 33.56
C TRP A 8 -9.66 -12.57 32.31
N GLU A 9 -10.94 -12.18 32.30
CA GLU A 9 -11.51 -11.37 31.22
C GLU A 9 -10.83 -9.99 31.12
N GLY A 10 -10.56 -9.35 32.26
CA GLY A 10 -9.83 -8.09 32.31
C GLY A 10 -8.41 -8.20 31.75
N TRP A 11 -7.69 -9.24 32.14
CA TRP A 11 -6.33 -9.54 31.67
C TRP A 11 -6.27 -9.74 30.16
N LYS A 12 -7.20 -10.54 29.59
CA LYS A 12 -7.30 -10.74 28.13
C LYS A 12 -7.58 -9.42 27.39
N ARG A 13 -8.44 -8.57 27.95
CA ARG A 13 -8.80 -7.27 27.35
C ARG A 13 -7.63 -6.30 27.37
N PHE A 14 -6.82 -6.34 28.42
CA PHE A 14 -5.58 -5.58 28.53
C PHE A 14 -4.54 -6.05 27.50
N GLY A 15 -4.28 -7.36 27.42
CA GLY A 15 -3.35 -7.91 26.45
C GLY A 15 -3.71 -7.58 25.00
N ARG A 16 -5.01 -7.59 24.66
CA ARG A 16 -5.48 -7.22 23.32
C ARG A 16 -5.20 -5.76 22.98
N ARG A 17 -5.48 -4.83 23.92
CA ARG A 17 -5.18 -3.40 23.72
C ARG A 17 -3.68 -3.14 23.59
N LEU A 18 -2.86 -3.82 24.38
CA LEU A 18 -1.41 -3.69 24.29
C LEU A 18 -0.88 -4.20 22.95
N GLY A 19 -1.42 -5.33 22.48
CA GLY A 19 -1.12 -5.87 21.15
C GLY A 19 -1.51 -4.93 20.02
N ASP A 20 -2.72 -4.33 20.07
CA ASP A 20 -3.17 -3.37 19.05
C ASP A 20 -2.27 -2.13 19.00
N ILE A 21 -1.86 -1.61 20.16
CA ILE A 21 -0.94 -0.47 20.26
C ILE A 21 0.44 -0.85 19.72
N GLN A 22 1.01 -1.99 20.13
CA GLN A 22 2.29 -2.47 19.63
C GLN A 22 2.27 -2.69 18.12
N ALA A 23 1.23 -3.34 17.59
CA ALA A 23 1.06 -3.55 16.16
C ALA A 23 1.01 -2.22 15.41
N ARG A 24 0.23 -1.24 15.90
CA ARG A 24 0.15 0.09 15.29
C ARG A 24 1.49 0.83 15.34
N VAL A 25 2.21 0.77 16.45
CA VAL A 25 3.54 1.38 16.57
C VAL A 25 4.51 0.73 15.58
N LEU A 26 4.57 -0.61 15.53
CA LEU A 26 5.44 -1.35 14.63
C LEU A 26 5.13 -1.03 13.15
N LEU A 27 3.84 -1.04 12.77
CA LEU A 27 3.39 -0.66 11.44
C LEU A 27 3.76 0.79 11.11
N THR A 28 3.56 1.72 12.05
CA THR A 28 3.91 3.12 11.86
C THR A 28 5.40 3.26 11.60
N VAL A 29 6.24 2.65 12.45
CA VAL A 29 7.70 2.68 12.28
C VAL A 29 8.07 2.07 10.92
N PHE A 30 7.59 0.87 10.58
CA PHE A 30 7.85 0.22 9.30
C PHE A 30 7.49 1.09 8.08
N TYR A 31 6.30 1.70 8.10
CA TYR A 31 5.86 2.54 6.99
C TYR A 31 6.73 3.79 6.85
N PHE A 32 7.16 4.41 7.94
CA PHE A 32 7.97 5.62 7.89
C PHE A 32 9.46 5.34 7.64
N THR A 33 10.00 4.21 8.09
CA THR A 33 11.43 3.91 7.93
C THR A 33 11.77 3.12 6.67
N ILE A 34 10.84 2.30 6.16
CA ILE A 34 11.08 1.46 4.98
C ILE A 34 10.25 1.95 3.80
N VAL A 35 8.94 2.06 3.95
CA VAL A 35 8.04 2.37 2.82
C VAL A 35 8.22 3.82 2.36
N ALA A 36 8.28 4.78 3.28
CA ALA A 36 8.38 6.19 2.97
C ALA A 36 9.65 6.58 2.19
N PRO A 37 10.89 6.15 2.56
CA PRO A 37 12.06 6.46 1.74
C PRO A 37 11.98 5.81 0.36
N PHE A 38 11.45 4.59 0.25
CA PHE A 38 11.25 3.95 -1.06
C PHE A 38 10.26 4.74 -1.92
N ALA A 39 9.11 5.13 -1.37
CA ALA A 39 8.12 5.95 -2.05
C ALA A 39 8.68 7.32 -2.44
N LEU A 40 9.52 7.93 -1.59
CA LEU A 40 10.18 9.19 -1.88
C LEU A 40 11.17 9.05 -3.04
N VAL A 41 11.99 8.00 -3.04
CA VAL A 41 12.91 7.70 -4.16
C VAL A 41 12.12 7.52 -5.45
N VAL A 42 11.05 6.72 -5.47
CA VAL A 42 10.22 6.52 -6.67
C VAL A 42 9.59 7.84 -7.13
N ARG A 43 9.06 8.65 -6.21
CA ARG A 43 8.46 9.96 -6.52
C ARG A 43 9.47 10.97 -7.07
N LEU A 44 10.70 10.95 -6.58
CA LEU A 44 11.76 11.86 -7.03
C LEU A 44 12.46 11.37 -8.30
N ALA A 45 12.64 10.07 -8.48
CA ALA A 45 13.27 9.48 -9.67
C ALA A 45 12.31 9.36 -10.85
N THR A 46 11.03 9.07 -10.59
CA THR A 46 10.02 8.85 -11.62
C THR A 46 8.96 9.95 -11.53
N ASP A 47 8.44 10.41 -12.68
CA ASP A 47 7.21 11.20 -12.73
C ASP A 47 6.04 10.34 -13.25
N PRO A 48 5.58 9.34 -12.47
CA PRO A 48 4.59 8.38 -12.95
C PRO A 48 3.26 9.07 -13.29
N LEU A 49 2.97 10.16 -12.59
CA LEU A 49 1.74 10.93 -12.71
C LEU A 49 1.88 12.14 -13.68
N ALA A 50 3.03 12.33 -14.34
CA ALA A 50 3.27 13.47 -15.23
C ALA A 50 2.93 14.85 -14.63
N VAL A 51 3.16 15.03 -13.33
CA VAL A 51 2.73 16.25 -12.61
C VAL A 51 3.79 17.35 -12.74
N ARG A 52 5.03 17.02 -13.12
CA ARG A 52 6.11 18.00 -13.24
C ARG A 52 5.82 18.98 -14.38
N ARG A 53 6.27 20.24 -14.21
CA ARG A 53 6.01 21.34 -15.15
C ARG A 53 6.55 21.12 -16.58
N GLY A 54 7.48 20.19 -16.77
CA GLY A 54 8.05 19.85 -18.07
C GLY A 54 7.51 18.56 -18.71
N THR A 55 6.61 17.83 -18.04
CA THR A 55 6.09 16.56 -18.56
C THR A 55 4.91 16.80 -19.51
N PRO A 56 4.86 16.16 -20.70
CA PRO A 56 3.74 16.31 -21.62
C PRO A 56 2.41 15.98 -20.94
N LYS A 57 1.49 16.96 -20.93
CA LYS A 57 0.15 16.81 -20.39
C LYS A 57 -0.82 16.47 -21.52
N GLY A 58 -1.76 15.56 -21.26
CA GLY A 58 -2.79 15.15 -22.22
C GLY A 58 -2.68 13.69 -22.66
N TRP A 59 -3.31 13.36 -23.78
CA TRP A 59 -3.32 12.01 -24.35
C TRP A 59 -1.90 11.54 -24.64
N ARG A 60 -1.48 10.45 -23.99
CA ARG A 60 -0.19 9.83 -24.25
C ARG A 60 -0.27 8.97 -25.50
N PRO A 61 0.69 9.06 -26.43
CA PRO A 61 0.75 8.16 -27.56
C PRO A 61 0.88 6.72 -27.04
N ARG A 62 -0.07 5.88 -27.42
CA ARG A 62 -0.04 4.46 -27.08
C ARG A 62 1.01 3.79 -27.96
N PRO A 63 1.93 2.97 -27.39
CA PRO A 63 2.82 2.16 -28.21
C PRO A 63 2.01 1.29 -29.16
N GLU A 64 2.52 1.11 -30.37
CA GLU A 64 1.84 0.34 -31.39
C GLU A 64 1.65 -1.11 -30.91
N PRO A 65 0.42 -1.65 -30.93
CA PRO A 65 0.17 -2.97 -30.37
C PRO A 65 0.95 -4.03 -31.13
N THR A 66 1.60 -4.93 -30.39
CA THR A 66 2.27 -6.09 -31.00
C THR A 66 1.23 -7.10 -31.48
N GLY A 67 1.41 -7.61 -32.70
CA GLY A 67 0.57 -8.64 -33.30
C GLY A 67 -0.66 -8.12 -34.05
N THR A 68 -1.37 -9.04 -34.70
CA THR A 68 -2.55 -8.72 -35.50
C THR A 68 -3.75 -8.35 -34.63
N PRO A 69 -4.73 -7.56 -35.13
CA PRO A 69 -5.96 -7.26 -34.40
C PRO A 69 -6.71 -8.51 -33.92
N LEU A 70 -6.71 -9.59 -34.71
CA LEU A 70 -7.38 -10.85 -34.39
C LEU A 70 -6.74 -11.56 -33.20
N GLU A 71 -5.41 -11.64 -33.16
CA GLU A 71 -4.68 -12.26 -32.04
C GLU A 71 -4.91 -11.52 -30.73
N ARG A 72 -5.05 -10.19 -30.78
CA ARG A 72 -5.33 -9.38 -29.59
C ARG A 72 -6.75 -9.61 -29.07
N ALA A 73 -7.75 -9.66 -29.96
CA ALA A 73 -9.13 -9.92 -29.59
C ALA A 73 -9.29 -11.27 -28.87
N ARG A 74 -8.54 -12.29 -29.30
CA ARG A 74 -8.53 -13.63 -28.67
C ARG A 74 -7.99 -13.65 -27.23
N ARG A 75 -7.17 -12.67 -26.81
CA ARG A 75 -6.59 -12.61 -25.44
C ARG A 75 -7.48 -11.87 -24.43
N GLN A 76 -8.58 -11.27 -24.87
CA GLN A 76 -9.49 -10.50 -24.02
C GLN A 76 -10.74 -11.28 -23.57
N ALA A 77 -10.92 -12.49 -24.08
CA ALA A 77 -11.98 -13.44 -23.69
C ALA A 77 -11.40 -14.49 -22.76
#